data_AF-A0A1J3HY38-F1
#
_entry.id   AF-A0A1J3HY38-F1
#
_cell.length_a   1.000
_cell.length_b   1.000
_cell.length_c   1.000
_cell.angle_alpha   90.00
_cell.angle_beta   90.00
_cell.angle_gamma   90.00
#
_symmetry.space_group_name_H-M   'P 1'
#
loop_
_entity.id
_entity.type
_entity.pdbx_description
1 polymer ?
#
loop_
_entity_poly.entity_id
_entity_poly.type
_entity_poly.pdbx_seq_one_letter_code
_entity_poly.pdbx_strand_id
1 'polypeptide(L)'
;MKVTVVSRSGREVLKGPLYLPDSATVADLQEAFHKRAKKFYPSRQRLTLPVAPGTKDKPVVLNSKKSLEEYSDGNTSSLTVVFKDLGPQVSYRTLFFFEYLGPLLIYPVFYYFPVYKFLGYGEDRVIHPVQTYAMYYWCFHYFKRILETFFVHRFSHATSPIANVFRNCAYYWSFGAFIAYYVNHPLYTPVSDLQMKIGFGFGLVCQVANFYCHILLKNLRDPNGSGGYQIPRGFLFNIVTCANYTTEIYQWLGFNIATQTVAGYVFLAVAALIMTNWALGKHSRLRKIFDGKDGKQKYPRRWVILPPFL
;
A
#
# COMPACT_ATOMS: atom_id res chain seq x y z
N MET A 1 37.28 -0.07 5.02
CA MET A 1 36.49 -0.90 5.95
C MET A 1 36.38 -2.36 5.50
N LYS A 2 36.61 -3.33 6.42
CA LYS A 2 36.37 -4.78 6.20
C LYS A 2 34.95 -5.16 6.63
N VAL A 3 34.11 -5.62 5.71
CA VAL A 3 32.72 -6.01 6.00
C VAL A 3 32.54 -7.53 5.91
N THR A 4 32.14 -8.15 7.01
CA THR A 4 31.80 -9.59 7.07
C THR A 4 30.29 -9.75 6.98
N VAL A 5 29.83 -10.60 6.06
CA VAL A 5 28.39 -10.84 5.85
C VAL A 5 28.01 -12.25 6.28
N VAL A 6 27.20 -12.33 7.33
CA VAL A 6 26.80 -13.59 7.96
C VAL A 6 25.30 -13.86 7.82
N SER A 7 24.91 -15.12 7.92
CA SER A 7 23.51 -15.52 8.04
C SER A 7 23.02 -15.28 9.47
N ARG A 8 21.72 -15.46 9.70
CA ARG A 8 21.15 -15.43 11.06
C ARG A 8 21.75 -16.46 12.01
N SER A 9 22.28 -17.56 11.49
CA SER A 9 22.95 -18.60 12.27
C SER A 9 24.46 -18.34 12.42
N GLY A 10 24.94 -17.15 12.06
CA GLY A 10 26.36 -16.77 12.15
C GLY A 10 27.25 -17.38 11.06
N ARG A 11 26.70 -18.10 10.08
CA ARG A 11 27.50 -18.70 8.99
C ARG A 11 27.85 -17.65 7.95
N GLU A 12 29.08 -17.61 7.47
CA GLU A 12 29.46 -16.73 6.36
C GLU A 12 28.63 -17.04 5.12
N VAL A 13 28.06 -16.00 4.51
CA VAL A 13 27.22 -16.13 3.30
C VAL A 13 28.07 -16.03 2.03
N LEU A 14 29.19 -15.31 2.12
CA LEU A 14 30.18 -15.16 1.06
C LEU A 14 31.49 -15.81 1.49
N LYS A 15 32.28 -16.30 0.54
CA LYS A 15 33.65 -16.75 0.83
C LYS A 15 34.51 -15.53 1.16
N GLY A 16 34.75 -15.30 2.44
CA GLY A 16 35.59 -14.21 2.95
C GLY A 16 34.93 -12.82 2.94
N PRO A 17 35.59 -11.82 3.56
CA PRO A 17 35.05 -10.48 3.74
C PRO A 17 35.02 -9.66 2.45
N LEU A 18 34.18 -8.62 2.45
CA LEU A 18 34.16 -7.56 1.44
C LEU A 18 35.03 -6.39 1.94
N TYR A 19 35.84 -5.82 1.06
CA TYR A 19 36.64 -4.63 1.35
C TYR A 19 36.05 -3.45 0.60
N LEU A 20 35.66 -2.43 1.34
CA LEU A 20 35.03 -1.22 0.80
C LEU A 20 35.80 0.02 1.30
N PRO A 21 35.82 1.11 0.53
CA PRO A 21 36.29 2.42 1.01
C PRO A 21 35.53 2.84 2.27
N ASP A 22 36.14 3.68 3.10
CA ASP A 22 35.49 4.14 4.35
C ASP A 22 34.28 5.05 4.06
N SER A 23 34.33 5.80 2.95
CA SER A 23 33.20 6.59 2.44
C SER A 23 32.07 5.77 1.79
N ALA A 24 32.17 4.44 1.77
CA ALA A 24 31.18 3.60 1.10
C ALA A 24 29.82 3.59 1.81
N THR A 25 28.77 3.57 0.99
CA THR A 25 27.40 3.47 1.45
C THR A 25 26.95 2.01 1.58
N VAL A 26 25.82 1.81 2.23
CA VAL A 26 25.14 0.50 2.25
C VAL A 26 24.77 0.03 0.84
N ALA A 27 24.47 0.93 -0.11
CA ALA A 27 24.21 0.56 -1.50
C ALA A 27 25.47 -0.03 -2.17
N ASP A 28 26.65 0.56 -1.91
CA ASP A 28 27.92 0.04 -2.43
C ASP A 28 28.23 -1.35 -1.89
N LEU A 29 27.92 -1.60 -0.61
CA LEU A 29 27.99 -2.94 -0.02
C LEU A 29 27.03 -3.92 -0.72
N GLN A 30 25.80 -3.52 -0.99
CA GLN A 30 24.83 -4.36 -1.69
C GLN A 30 25.29 -4.71 -3.11
N GLU A 31 25.87 -3.75 -3.83
CA GLU A 31 26.45 -3.96 -5.16
C GLU A 31 27.68 -4.87 -5.11
N ALA A 32 28.59 -4.65 -4.16
CA ALA A 32 29.76 -5.52 -3.98
C ALA A 32 29.36 -6.96 -3.62
N PHE A 33 28.33 -7.13 -2.79
CA PHE A 33 27.72 -8.42 -2.50
C PHE A 33 27.17 -9.06 -3.78
N HIS A 34 26.40 -8.31 -4.56
CA HIS A 34 25.79 -8.81 -5.80
C HIS A 34 26.85 -9.23 -6.83
N LYS A 35 27.97 -8.50 -6.94
CA LYS A 35 29.10 -8.87 -7.81
C LYS A 35 29.65 -10.26 -7.49
N ARG A 36 29.75 -10.62 -6.20
CA ARG A 36 30.22 -11.96 -5.76
C ARG A 36 29.13 -13.02 -5.80
N ALA A 37 27.86 -12.66 -5.59
CA ALA A 37 26.74 -13.58 -5.58
C ALA A 37 25.57 -13.04 -6.41
N LYS A 38 25.64 -13.28 -7.73
CA LYS A 38 24.70 -12.72 -8.72
C LYS A 38 23.23 -13.00 -8.44
N LYS A 39 22.89 -14.10 -7.77
CA LYS A 39 21.52 -14.43 -7.34
C LYS A 39 20.89 -13.36 -6.44
N PHE A 40 21.70 -12.65 -5.65
CA PHE A 40 21.26 -11.71 -4.63
C PHE A 40 21.49 -10.28 -5.10
N TYR A 41 20.64 -9.80 -6.01
CA TYR A 41 20.64 -8.40 -6.44
C TYR A 41 20.20 -7.46 -5.30
N PRO A 42 20.59 -6.18 -5.30
CA PRO A 42 20.50 -5.29 -4.13
C PRO A 42 19.14 -5.28 -3.41
N SER A 43 18.03 -5.16 -4.12
CA SER A 43 16.70 -5.10 -3.49
C SER A 43 16.29 -6.41 -2.81
N ARG A 44 16.87 -7.55 -3.19
CA ARG A 44 16.65 -8.86 -2.55
C ARG A 44 17.39 -8.98 -1.22
N GLN A 45 18.39 -8.13 -0.99
CA GLN A 45 19.23 -8.17 0.20
C GLN A 45 18.64 -7.31 1.32
N ARG A 46 18.32 -7.95 2.45
CA ARG A 46 18.08 -7.23 3.70
C ARG A 46 19.28 -7.39 4.62
N LEU A 47 19.96 -6.28 4.88
CA LEU A 47 21.10 -6.21 5.77
C LEU A 47 20.67 -5.61 7.11
N THR A 48 21.06 -6.25 8.20
CA THR A 48 20.82 -5.76 9.56
C THR A 48 22.06 -5.87 10.43
N LEU A 49 22.15 -5.03 11.47
CA LEU A 49 23.14 -5.24 12.52
C LEU A 49 22.85 -6.53 13.30
N PRO A 50 23.89 -7.22 13.79
CA PRO A 50 23.72 -8.36 14.68
C PRO A 50 23.01 -7.93 15.95
N VAL A 51 22.14 -8.80 16.47
CA VAL A 51 21.44 -8.59 17.73
C VAL A 51 22.03 -9.57 18.73
N ALA A 52 22.30 -9.10 19.95
CA ALA A 52 22.81 -9.94 21.02
C ALA A 52 21.84 -11.11 21.31
N PRO A 53 22.34 -12.35 21.45
CA PRO A 53 21.49 -13.49 21.79
C PRO A 53 20.71 -13.21 23.10
N GLY A 54 19.38 -13.41 23.07
CA GLY A 54 18.52 -13.28 24.25
C GLY A 54 17.87 -11.90 24.48
N THR A 55 18.20 -10.86 23.69
CA THR A 55 17.49 -9.58 23.78
C THR A 55 16.20 -9.59 22.94
N LYS A 56 15.18 -8.85 23.41
CA LYS A 56 13.91 -8.65 22.66
C LYS A 56 14.02 -7.54 21.62
N ASP A 57 15.22 -7.04 21.36
CA ASP A 57 15.44 -5.89 20.49
C ASP A 57 15.26 -6.25 19.02
N LYS A 58 14.68 -5.31 18.26
CA LYS A 58 14.52 -5.49 16.82
C LYS A 58 15.84 -5.18 16.13
N PRO A 59 16.28 -6.02 15.17
CA PRO A 59 17.50 -5.77 14.43
C PRO A 59 17.40 -4.44 13.66
N VAL A 60 18.44 -3.61 13.81
CA VAL A 60 18.57 -2.34 13.08
C VAL A 60 18.77 -2.66 11.61
N VAL A 61 17.87 -2.17 10.76
CA VAL A 61 17.97 -2.35 9.30
C VAL A 61 18.85 -1.26 8.72
N LEU A 62 19.84 -1.66 7.93
CA LEU A 62 20.74 -0.72 7.27
C LEU A 62 20.00 -0.01 6.13
N ASN A 63 20.17 1.30 6.04
CA ASN A 63 19.56 2.13 5.00
C ASN A 63 20.54 2.27 3.83
N SER A 64 20.13 1.88 2.63
CA SER A 64 20.95 1.93 1.41
C SER A 64 21.61 3.30 1.14
N LYS A 65 20.99 4.41 1.60
CA LYS A 65 21.52 5.77 1.40
C LYS A 65 22.52 6.25 2.46
N LYS A 66 22.66 5.53 3.58
CA LYS A 66 23.52 5.92 4.70
C LYS A 66 24.94 5.39 4.51
N SER A 67 25.92 6.09 5.09
CA SER A 67 27.30 5.61 5.15
C SER A 67 27.39 4.34 6.00
N LEU A 68 28.29 3.43 5.66
CA LEU A 68 28.57 2.26 6.50
C LEU A 68 29.19 2.65 7.85
N GLU A 69 29.89 3.78 7.91
CA GLU A 69 30.48 4.30 9.14
C GLU A 69 29.43 4.64 10.21
N GLU A 70 28.24 5.09 9.80
CA GLU A 70 27.12 5.36 10.72
C GLU A 70 26.65 4.12 11.49
N TYR A 71 27.03 2.93 11.01
CA TYR A 71 26.66 1.64 11.59
C TYR A 71 27.85 0.93 12.26
N SER A 72 29.02 1.58 12.32
CA SER A 72 30.20 1.06 12.99
C SER A 72 30.34 1.66 14.40
N ASP A 73 30.76 0.84 15.37
CA ASP A 73 30.93 1.25 16.78
C ASP A 73 32.21 2.08 17.00
N GLY A 74 32.46 3.07 16.13
CA GLY A 74 33.64 3.95 16.20
C GLY A 74 34.98 3.30 15.83
N ASN A 75 35.02 1.97 15.66
CA ASN A 75 36.20 1.24 15.18
C ASN A 75 36.08 1.04 13.66
N THR A 76 36.69 1.96 12.89
CA THR A 76 36.58 2.07 11.42
C THR A 76 37.07 0.86 10.62
N SER A 77 37.72 -0.10 11.28
CA SER A 77 38.41 -1.20 10.60
C SER A 77 37.50 -2.36 10.17
N SER A 78 36.43 -2.68 10.93
CA SER A 78 35.57 -3.84 10.60
C SER A 78 34.09 -3.70 11.00
N LEU A 79 33.20 -4.23 10.15
CA LEU A 79 31.75 -4.25 10.35
C LEU A 79 31.19 -5.65 10.07
N THR A 80 30.37 -6.18 10.97
CA THR A 80 29.63 -7.44 10.72
C THR A 80 28.16 -7.13 10.46
N VAL A 81 27.63 -7.64 9.35
CA VAL A 81 26.22 -7.49 8.98
C VAL A 81 25.54 -8.84 8.78
N VAL A 82 24.29 -8.93 9.21
CA VAL A 82 23.44 -10.11 9.02
C VAL A 82 22.64 -9.96 7.74
N PHE A 83 22.81 -10.90 6.83
CA PHE A 83 22.06 -11.00 5.58
C PHE A 83 20.81 -11.85 5.74
N LYS A 84 19.70 -11.34 5.19
CA LYS A 84 18.48 -12.10 4.94
C LYS A 84 18.07 -11.96 3.47
N ASP A 85 17.86 -13.10 2.83
CA ASP A 85 17.23 -13.18 1.52
C ASP A 85 15.73 -12.86 1.62
N LEU A 86 15.27 -11.83 0.89
CA LEU A 86 13.85 -11.46 0.79
C LEU A 86 13.10 -12.23 -0.32
N GLY A 87 13.80 -12.99 -1.16
CA GLY A 87 13.27 -13.60 -2.37
C GLY A 87 13.06 -12.60 -3.51
N PRO A 88 12.49 -13.01 -4.65
CA PRO A 88 12.23 -12.13 -5.78
C PRO A 88 11.39 -10.92 -5.39
N GLN A 89 11.91 -9.74 -5.69
CA GLN A 89 11.33 -8.44 -5.38
C GLN A 89 10.84 -7.75 -6.64
N VAL A 90 9.78 -6.96 -6.49
CA VAL A 90 9.19 -6.11 -7.52
C VAL A 90 8.95 -4.71 -6.97
N SER A 91 8.95 -3.68 -7.82
CA SER A 91 8.65 -2.32 -7.38
C SER A 91 7.21 -2.20 -6.86
N TYR A 92 6.97 -1.33 -5.87
CA TYR A 92 5.61 -1.05 -5.41
C TYR A 92 4.72 -0.48 -6.52
N ARG A 93 5.28 0.30 -7.45
CA ARG A 93 4.53 0.83 -8.60
C ARG A 93 3.94 -0.30 -9.44
N THR A 94 4.76 -1.29 -9.77
CA THR A 94 4.33 -2.47 -10.53
C THR A 94 3.29 -3.29 -9.76
N LEU A 95 3.50 -3.50 -8.45
CA LEU A 95 2.54 -4.22 -7.61
C LEU A 95 1.16 -3.55 -7.64
N PHE A 96 1.10 -2.25 -7.35
CA PHE A 96 -0.16 -1.51 -7.33
C PHE A 96 -0.79 -1.37 -8.72
N PHE A 97 0.02 -1.28 -9.78
CA PHE A 97 -0.50 -1.30 -11.15
C PHE A 97 -1.29 -2.58 -11.44
N PHE A 98 -0.71 -3.75 -11.22
CA PHE A 98 -1.41 -5.02 -11.47
C PHE A 98 -2.58 -5.26 -10.51
N GLU A 99 -2.45 -4.83 -9.25
CA GLU A 99 -3.53 -4.85 -8.26
C GLU A 99 -4.78 -4.12 -8.78
N TYR A 100 -4.61 -2.93 -9.37
CA TYR A 100 -5.71 -2.09 -9.86
C TYR A 100 -6.14 -2.35 -11.30
N LEU A 101 -5.25 -2.91 -12.13
CA LEU A 101 -5.55 -3.23 -13.52
C LEU A 101 -6.68 -4.26 -13.65
N GLY A 102 -6.69 -5.28 -12.80
CA GLY A 102 -7.72 -6.32 -12.84
C GLY A 102 -9.13 -5.77 -12.68
N PRO A 103 -9.47 -5.11 -11.56
CA PRO A 103 -10.79 -4.54 -11.37
C PRO A 103 -11.21 -3.54 -12.47
N LEU A 104 -10.24 -2.82 -13.06
CA LEU A 104 -10.49 -1.91 -14.17
C LEU A 104 -10.89 -2.65 -15.46
N LEU A 105 -10.32 -3.82 -15.73
CA LEU A 105 -10.62 -4.61 -16.93
C LEU A 105 -11.79 -5.58 -16.72
N ILE A 106 -11.87 -6.21 -15.54
CA ILE A 106 -12.87 -7.23 -15.22
C ILE A 106 -14.27 -6.62 -15.15
N TYR A 107 -14.44 -5.44 -14.54
CA TYR A 107 -15.77 -4.86 -14.39
C TYR A 107 -16.46 -4.59 -15.74
N PRO A 108 -15.80 -3.92 -16.73
CA PRO A 108 -16.34 -3.77 -18.08
C PRO A 108 -16.71 -5.09 -18.77
N VAL A 109 -16.02 -6.20 -18.47
CA VAL A 109 -16.36 -7.52 -19.05
C VAL A 109 -17.79 -7.92 -18.69
N PHE A 110 -18.19 -7.78 -17.42
CA PHE A 110 -19.57 -8.06 -17.00
C PHE A 110 -20.60 -7.05 -17.51
N TYR A 111 -20.18 -5.82 -17.84
CA TYR A 111 -21.08 -4.80 -18.36
C TYR A 111 -21.33 -4.97 -19.87
N TYR A 112 -20.27 -5.06 -20.68
CA TYR A 112 -20.34 -5.03 -22.15
C TYR A 112 -20.47 -6.39 -22.82
N PHE A 113 -19.93 -7.46 -22.22
CA PHE A 113 -19.93 -8.79 -22.84
C PHE A 113 -21.10 -9.64 -22.32
N PRO A 114 -21.57 -10.63 -23.11
CA PRO A 114 -22.70 -11.48 -22.75
C PRO A 114 -22.30 -12.58 -21.73
N VAL A 115 -21.59 -12.21 -20.66
CA VAL A 115 -21.13 -13.14 -19.62
C VAL A 115 -22.29 -13.95 -19.05
N TYR A 116 -23.43 -13.31 -18.78
CA TYR A 116 -24.59 -13.98 -18.20
C TYR A 116 -25.26 -14.99 -19.14
N LYS A 117 -25.14 -14.81 -20.47
CA LYS A 117 -25.60 -15.82 -21.43
C LYS A 117 -24.86 -17.14 -21.24
N PHE A 118 -23.54 -17.08 -21.07
CA PHE A 118 -22.72 -18.26 -20.78
C PHE A 118 -23.00 -18.86 -19.39
N LEU A 119 -23.63 -18.11 -18.49
CA LEU A 119 -24.06 -18.56 -17.18
C LEU A 119 -25.52 -19.03 -17.15
N GLY A 120 -26.18 -19.13 -18.31
CA GLY A 120 -27.54 -19.67 -18.44
C GLY A 120 -28.67 -18.65 -18.29
N TYR A 121 -28.37 -17.35 -18.29
CA TYR A 121 -29.39 -16.30 -18.32
C TYR A 121 -29.81 -15.94 -19.76
N GLY A 122 -31.05 -15.50 -19.93
CA GLY A 122 -31.63 -15.14 -21.23
C GLY A 122 -30.92 -13.98 -21.93
N GLU A 123 -31.20 -13.80 -23.23
CA GLU A 123 -30.56 -12.78 -24.06
C GLU A 123 -31.06 -11.34 -23.77
N ASP A 124 -32.30 -11.21 -23.32
CA ASP A 124 -32.92 -9.91 -23.05
C ASP A 124 -32.47 -9.33 -21.70
N ARG A 125 -31.33 -8.63 -21.70
CA ARG A 125 -30.85 -7.87 -20.55
C ARG A 125 -31.19 -6.39 -20.71
N VAL A 126 -32.03 -5.87 -19.82
CA VAL A 126 -32.24 -4.43 -19.68
C VAL A 126 -31.10 -3.84 -18.84
N ILE A 127 -30.43 -2.82 -19.36
CA ILE A 127 -29.40 -2.09 -18.62
C ILE A 127 -30.00 -0.84 -17.98
N HIS A 128 -30.02 -0.81 -16.65
CA HIS A 128 -30.51 0.35 -15.90
C HIS A 128 -29.44 1.45 -15.80
N PRO A 129 -29.84 2.74 -15.69
CA PRO A 129 -28.90 3.85 -15.53
C PRO A 129 -27.89 3.65 -14.39
N VAL A 130 -28.33 3.05 -13.27
CA VAL A 130 -27.46 2.74 -12.12
C VAL A 130 -26.27 1.88 -12.53
N GLN A 131 -26.47 0.87 -13.39
CA GLN A 131 -25.42 -0.05 -13.82
C GLN A 131 -24.40 0.68 -14.70
N THR A 132 -24.87 1.56 -15.58
CA THR A 132 -24.01 2.41 -16.41
C THR A 132 -23.18 3.38 -15.57
N TYR A 133 -23.81 4.08 -14.62
CA TYR A 133 -23.08 4.97 -13.72
C TYR A 133 -22.13 4.22 -12.79
N ALA A 134 -22.50 3.03 -12.32
CA ALA A 134 -21.62 2.17 -11.52
C ALA A 134 -20.37 1.76 -12.32
N MET A 135 -20.53 1.40 -13.59
CA MET A 135 -19.42 1.08 -14.49
C MET A 135 -18.46 2.26 -14.64
N TYR A 136 -18.98 3.46 -14.95
CA TYR A 136 -18.14 4.66 -15.07
C TYR A 136 -17.47 5.04 -13.75
N TYR A 137 -18.21 5.02 -12.64
CA TYR A 137 -17.67 5.31 -11.32
C TYR A 137 -16.54 4.34 -10.94
N TRP A 138 -16.75 3.04 -11.16
CA TRP A 138 -15.80 1.99 -10.86
C TRP A 138 -14.53 2.12 -11.71
N CYS A 139 -14.69 2.30 -13.02
CA CYS A 139 -13.55 2.49 -13.92
C CYS A 139 -12.79 3.77 -13.59
N PHE A 140 -13.49 4.87 -13.33
CA PHE A 140 -12.88 6.12 -12.89
C PHE A 140 -12.08 5.93 -11.60
N HIS A 141 -12.60 5.17 -10.63
CA HIS A 141 -11.88 4.83 -9.41
C HIS A 141 -10.55 4.14 -9.70
N TYR A 142 -10.58 2.99 -10.37
CA TYR A 142 -9.34 2.22 -10.58
C TYR A 142 -8.38 2.90 -11.55
N PHE A 143 -8.89 3.62 -12.55
CA PHE A 143 -8.07 4.47 -13.41
C PHE A 143 -7.35 5.56 -12.60
N LYS A 144 -8.07 6.29 -11.72
CA LYS A 144 -7.47 7.25 -10.80
C LYS A 144 -6.39 6.61 -9.93
N ARG A 145 -6.65 5.43 -9.35
CA ARG A 145 -5.68 4.70 -8.50
C ARG A 145 -4.41 4.31 -9.26
N ILE A 146 -4.53 3.93 -10.53
CA ILE A 146 -3.40 3.67 -11.42
C ILE A 146 -2.60 4.95 -11.66
N LEU A 147 -3.25 6.05 -12.03
CA LEU A 147 -2.58 7.34 -12.23
C LEU A 147 -1.88 7.83 -10.94
N GLU A 148 -2.55 7.74 -9.79
CA GLU A 148 -1.96 8.08 -8.49
C GLU A 148 -0.70 7.26 -8.20
N THR A 149 -0.71 5.97 -8.56
CA THR A 149 0.45 5.08 -8.36
C THR A 149 1.69 5.54 -9.13
N PHE A 150 1.52 6.05 -10.34
CA PHE A 150 2.64 6.51 -11.17
C PHE A 150 3.04 7.96 -10.87
N PHE A 151 2.06 8.85 -10.65
CA PHE A 151 2.29 10.30 -10.67
C PHE A 151 2.18 10.99 -9.29
N VAL A 152 1.55 10.34 -8.30
CA VAL A 152 1.30 10.93 -6.98
C VAL A 152 2.09 10.21 -5.88
N HIS A 153 1.99 8.89 -5.77
CA HIS A 153 2.53 8.13 -4.65
C HIS A 153 4.07 8.17 -4.57
N ARG A 154 4.57 8.45 -3.36
CA ARG A 154 5.99 8.35 -2.99
C ARG A 154 6.18 7.24 -1.94
N PHE A 155 6.65 6.07 -2.37
CA PHE A 155 6.79 4.88 -1.51
C PHE A 155 8.02 4.97 -0.58
N SER A 156 7.94 4.42 0.64
CA SER A 156 9.09 4.39 1.59
C SER A 156 10.01 3.22 1.37
N HIS A 157 9.46 2.13 0.88
CA HIS A 157 10.22 0.97 0.50
C HIS A 157 10.26 0.94 -1.02
N ALA A 158 11.41 0.59 -1.58
CA ALA A 158 11.58 0.51 -3.03
C ALA A 158 10.78 -0.67 -3.61
N THR A 159 10.76 -1.80 -2.88
CA THR A 159 10.22 -3.07 -3.40
C THR A 159 9.40 -3.87 -2.40
N SER A 160 8.61 -4.79 -2.95
CA SER A 160 7.80 -5.78 -2.24
C SER A 160 8.10 -7.19 -2.78
N PRO A 161 7.96 -8.26 -1.98
CA PRO A 161 8.01 -9.63 -2.48
C PRO A 161 6.99 -9.90 -3.59
N ILE A 162 7.38 -10.62 -4.63
CA ILE A 162 6.51 -10.91 -5.78
C ILE A 162 5.24 -11.68 -5.38
N ALA A 163 5.31 -12.52 -4.36
CA ALA A 163 4.15 -13.25 -3.82
C ALA A 163 3.01 -12.30 -3.37
N ASN A 164 3.34 -11.08 -2.94
CA ASN A 164 2.34 -10.08 -2.57
C ASN A 164 1.56 -9.56 -3.79
N VAL A 165 2.16 -9.56 -4.99
CA VAL A 165 1.44 -9.20 -6.23
C VAL A 165 0.29 -10.16 -6.45
N PHE A 166 0.57 -11.47 -6.42
CA PHE A 166 -0.46 -12.49 -6.64
C PHE A 166 -1.55 -12.45 -5.56
N ARG A 167 -1.17 -12.29 -4.29
CA ARG A 167 -2.13 -12.17 -3.19
C ARG A 167 -3.04 -10.96 -3.35
N ASN A 168 -2.47 -9.81 -3.68
CA ASN A 168 -3.23 -8.59 -3.85
C ASN A 168 -4.11 -8.65 -5.11
N CYS A 169 -3.59 -9.15 -6.24
CA CYS A 169 -4.39 -9.36 -7.44
C CYS A 169 -5.54 -10.32 -7.16
N ALA A 170 -5.31 -11.47 -6.53
CA ALA A 170 -6.38 -12.40 -6.17
C ALA A 170 -7.47 -11.71 -5.34
N TYR A 171 -7.11 -10.91 -4.33
CA TYR A 171 -8.07 -10.16 -3.52
C TYR A 171 -8.85 -9.14 -4.36
N TYR A 172 -8.16 -8.21 -5.01
CA TYR A 172 -8.79 -7.10 -5.73
C TYR A 172 -9.61 -7.59 -6.93
N TRP A 173 -9.07 -8.53 -7.71
CA TRP A 173 -9.71 -9.03 -8.93
C TRP A 173 -10.94 -9.86 -8.60
N SER A 174 -10.90 -10.67 -7.54
CA SER A 174 -12.06 -11.46 -7.10
C SER A 174 -13.17 -10.56 -6.57
N PHE A 175 -12.86 -9.55 -5.74
CA PHE A 175 -13.87 -8.57 -5.35
C PHE A 175 -14.38 -7.75 -6.53
N GLY A 176 -13.51 -7.40 -7.49
CA GLY A 176 -13.92 -6.73 -8.71
C GLY A 176 -14.91 -7.54 -9.53
N ALA A 177 -14.63 -8.83 -9.74
CA ALA A 177 -15.56 -9.76 -10.39
C ALA A 177 -16.86 -9.93 -9.60
N PHE A 178 -16.78 -10.09 -8.27
CA PHE A 178 -17.94 -10.28 -7.40
C PHE A 178 -18.89 -9.08 -7.46
N ILE A 179 -18.37 -7.86 -7.34
CA ILE A 179 -19.18 -6.64 -7.44
C ILE A 179 -19.74 -6.45 -8.86
N ALA A 180 -18.89 -6.63 -9.86
CA ALA A 180 -19.31 -6.50 -11.25
C ALA A 180 -20.44 -7.49 -11.60
N TYR A 181 -20.36 -8.72 -11.11
CA TYR A 181 -21.38 -9.75 -11.29
C TYR A 181 -22.74 -9.31 -10.73
N TYR A 182 -22.80 -8.89 -9.46
CA TYR A 182 -24.09 -8.57 -8.84
C TYR A 182 -24.69 -7.25 -9.32
N VAL A 183 -23.87 -6.23 -9.58
CA VAL A 183 -24.38 -4.94 -10.08
C VAL A 183 -24.85 -5.06 -11.52
N ASN A 184 -24.17 -5.86 -12.35
CA ASN A 184 -24.52 -6.01 -13.77
C ASN A 184 -25.47 -7.18 -14.07
N HIS A 185 -25.93 -7.88 -13.03
CA HIS A 185 -26.77 -9.05 -13.17
C HIS A 185 -28.08 -8.73 -13.92
N PRO A 186 -28.60 -9.64 -14.78
CA PRO A 186 -29.88 -9.43 -15.47
C PRO A 186 -31.07 -9.26 -14.53
N LEU A 187 -31.01 -9.86 -13.34
CA LEU A 187 -32.04 -9.75 -12.29
C LEU A 187 -31.79 -8.59 -11.30
N TYR A 188 -30.87 -7.68 -11.60
CA TYR A 188 -30.58 -6.54 -10.75
C TYR A 188 -31.77 -5.57 -10.70
N THR A 189 -32.23 -5.23 -9.49
CA THR A 189 -33.29 -4.25 -9.28
C THR A 189 -32.68 -2.89 -8.87
N PRO A 190 -32.90 -1.82 -9.64
CA PRO A 190 -32.32 -0.53 -9.34
C PRO A 190 -33.03 0.16 -8.18
N VAL A 191 -32.29 1.03 -7.49
CA VAL A 191 -32.84 1.97 -6.51
C VAL A 191 -33.57 3.12 -7.19
N SER A 192 -34.23 3.99 -6.40
CA SER A 192 -34.83 5.22 -6.95
C SER A 192 -33.77 6.15 -7.58
N ASP A 193 -34.18 6.93 -8.58
CA ASP A 193 -33.30 7.90 -9.26
C ASP A 193 -32.65 8.89 -8.29
N LEU A 194 -33.41 9.36 -7.30
CA LEU A 194 -32.90 10.26 -6.25
C LEU A 194 -31.82 9.59 -5.40
N GLN A 195 -32.05 8.34 -4.95
CA GLN A 195 -31.08 7.60 -4.15
C GLN A 195 -29.80 7.31 -4.93
N MET A 196 -29.93 6.91 -6.20
CA MET A 196 -28.80 6.69 -7.10
C MET A 196 -27.94 7.96 -7.20
N LYS A 197 -28.56 9.12 -7.47
CA LYS A 197 -27.87 10.40 -7.61
C LYS A 197 -27.19 10.83 -6.30
N ILE A 198 -27.85 10.68 -5.16
CA ILE A 198 -27.27 10.97 -3.84
C ILE A 198 -26.06 10.07 -3.59
N GLY A 199 -26.18 8.76 -3.80
CA GLY A 199 -25.12 7.80 -3.55
C GLY A 199 -23.88 8.05 -4.41
N PHE A 200 -24.04 8.19 -5.73
CA PHE A 200 -22.91 8.48 -6.61
C PHE A 200 -22.35 9.89 -6.41
N GLY A 201 -23.20 10.90 -6.18
CA GLY A 201 -22.77 12.26 -5.88
C GLY A 201 -21.91 12.34 -4.63
N PHE A 202 -22.37 11.75 -3.53
CA PHE A 202 -21.60 11.62 -2.30
C PHE A 202 -20.30 10.83 -2.52
N GLY A 203 -20.40 9.69 -3.21
CA GLY A 203 -19.27 8.84 -3.53
C GLY A 203 -18.17 9.56 -4.31
N LEU A 204 -18.56 10.40 -5.28
CA LEU A 204 -17.63 11.16 -6.13
C LEU A 204 -16.93 12.26 -5.34
N VAL A 205 -17.65 12.98 -4.46
CA VAL A 205 -17.05 13.97 -3.55
C VAL A 205 -15.99 13.31 -2.66
N CYS A 206 -16.29 12.15 -2.09
CA CYS A 206 -15.33 11.39 -1.28
C CYS A 206 -14.13 10.91 -2.09
N GLN A 207 -14.32 10.54 -3.36
CA GLN A 207 -13.24 10.11 -4.25
C GLN A 207 -12.27 11.24 -4.61
N VAL A 208 -12.80 12.45 -4.84
CA VAL A 208 -11.99 13.67 -4.99
C VAL A 208 -11.27 14.00 -3.69
N ALA A 209 -11.96 13.91 -2.55
CA ALA A 209 -11.34 14.11 -1.23
C ALA A 209 -10.22 13.09 -0.95
N ASN A 210 -10.37 11.84 -1.38
CA ASN A 210 -9.33 10.81 -1.32
C ASN A 210 -8.10 11.17 -2.18
N PHE A 211 -8.31 11.65 -3.40
CA PHE A 211 -7.21 12.16 -4.23
C PHE A 211 -6.46 13.31 -3.57
N TYR A 212 -7.20 14.27 -3.01
CA TYR A 212 -6.61 15.39 -2.29
C TYR A 212 -5.80 14.92 -1.07
N CYS A 213 -6.30 13.94 -0.31
CA CYS A 213 -5.54 13.31 0.76
C CYS A 213 -4.22 12.68 0.26
N HIS A 214 -4.22 12.04 -0.92
CA HIS A 214 -2.99 11.47 -1.49
C HIS A 214 -1.98 12.55 -1.92
N ILE A 215 -2.44 13.70 -2.43
CA ILE A 215 -1.56 14.85 -2.71
C ILE A 215 -0.93 15.37 -1.40
N LEU A 216 -1.72 15.55 -0.35
CA LEU A 216 -1.19 15.97 0.96
C LEU A 216 -0.13 14.98 1.49
N LEU A 217 -0.39 13.68 1.37
CA LEU A 217 0.56 12.64 1.78
C LEU A 217 1.84 12.61 0.94
N LYS A 218 1.76 12.89 -0.37
CA LYS A 218 2.93 13.04 -1.26
C LYS A 218 3.85 14.15 -0.77
N ASN A 219 3.27 15.26 -0.33
CA ASN A 219 4.01 16.46 0.09
C ASN A 219 4.74 16.30 1.44
N LEU A 220 4.44 15.26 2.21
CA LEU A 220 5.17 14.92 3.45
C LEU A 220 6.57 14.33 3.19
N ARG A 221 6.95 14.13 1.94
CA ARG A 221 8.21 13.51 1.56
C ARG A 221 8.92 14.36 0.53
N ASP A 222 10.23 14.38 0.62
CA ASP A 222 11.07 14.99 -0.40
C ASP A 222 10.87 14.30 -1.77
N PRO A 223 11.06 14.98 -2.91
CA PRO A 223 11.07 14.36 -4.24
C PRO A 223 11.93 13.09 -4.34
N ASN A 224 13.05 13.04 -3.60
CA ASN A 224 13.96 11.89 -3.58
C ASN A 224 13.48 10.72 -2.70
N GLY A 225 12.27 10.81 -2.13
CA GLY A 225 11.69 9.82 -1.22
C GLY A 225 12.37 9.76 0.16
N SER A 226 13.31 10.67 0.41
CA SER A 226 13.92 10.90 1.72
C SER A 226 12.98 11.68 2.63
N GLY A 227 13.05 11.38 3.92
CA GLY A 227 12.19 11.97 4.94
C GLY A 227 11.78 10.92 5.95
N GLY A 228 12.04 11.20 7.22
CA GLY A 228 11.51 10.39 8.31
C GLY A 228 9.97 10.41 8.32
N TYR A 229 9.38 9.75 9.31
CA TYR A 229 7.95 9.91 9.54
C TYR A 229 7.64 11.39 9.84
N GLN A 230 6.55 11.89 9.28
CA GLN A 230 6.01 13.23 9.53
C GLN A 230 4.53 13.12 9.90
N ILE A 231 4.01 14.10 10.66
CA ILE A 231 2.59 14.18 11.01
C ILE A 231 1.82 14.83 9.85
N PRO A 232 0.86 14.14 9.20
CA PRO A 232 0.02 14.76 8.19
C PRO A 232 -0.80 15.93 8.76
N ARG A 233 -0.92 17.02 8.01
CA ARG A 233 -1.69 18.22 8.39
C ARG A 233 -2.50 18.72 7.19
N GLY A 234 -3.58 19.44 7.48
CA GLY A 234 -4.50 19.99 6.47
C GLY A 234 -5.71 19.08 6.20
N PHE A 235 -6.82 19.69 5.79
CA PHE A 235 -8.07 18.99 5.49
C PHE A 235 -8.50 18.06 6.64
N LEU A 236 -9.05 16.89 6.33
CA LEU A 236 -9.46 15.88 7.30
C LEU A 236 -8.30 15.33 8.15
N PHE A 237 -7.03 15.48 7.73
CA PHE A 237 -5.90 15.09 8.57
C PHE A 237 -5.80 15.90 9.86
N ASN A 238 -6.46 17.06 9.95
CA ASN A 238 -6.53 17.82 11.20
C ASN A 238 -7.38 17.11 12.27
N ILE A 239 -8.35 16.29 11.85
CA ILE A 239 -9.34 15.65 12.73
C ILE A 239 -9.03 14.15 12.89
N VAL A 240 -8.63 13.47 11.82
CA VAL A 240 -8.36 12.04 11.80
C VAL A 240 -6.95 11.71 11.32
N THR A 241 -6.44 10.56 11.73
CA THR A 241 -5.08 10.14 11.41
C THR A 241 -4.94 9.63 9.99
N CYS A 242 -5.92 8.83 9.52
CA CYS A 242 -5.91 8.23 8.19
C CYS A 242 -7.06 8.78 7.35
N ALA A 243 -7.01 10.09 7.05
CA ALA A 243 -8.05 10.76 6.27
C ALA A 243 -8.29 10.14 4.89
N ASN A 244 -7.23 9.64 4.24
CA ASN A 244 -7.33 8.94 2.96
C ASN A 244 -8.15 7.64 3.08
N TYR A 245 -8.02 6.90 4.18
CA TYR A 245 -8.81 5.68 4.40
C TYR A 245 -10.26 6.02 4.76
N THR A 246 -10.49 7.06 5.55
CA THR A 246 -11.83 7.56 5.82
C THR A 246 -12.54 7.87 4.49
N THR A 247 -11.96 8.73 3.65
CA THR A 247 -12.61 9.10 2.39
C THR A 247 -12.75 7.93 1.42
N GLU A 248 -11.82 6.96 1.45
CA GLU A 248 -11.95 5.68 0.72
C GLU A 248 -13.15 4.85 1.18
N ILE A 249 -13.39 4.73 2.49
CA ILE A 249 -14.55 3.99 3.01
C ILE A 249 -15.85 4.70 2.62
N TYR A 250 -15.91 6.01 2.79
CA TYR A 250 -17.12 6.77 2.47
C TYR A 250 -17.44 6.84 0.98
N GLN A 251 -16.44 6.85 0.09
CA GLN A 251 -16.71 6.76 -1.34
C GLN A 251 -17.41 5.42 -1.69
N TRP A 252 -16.98 4.32 -1.07
CA TRP A 252 -17.57 3.01 -1.27
C TRP A 252 -18.93 2.88 -0.60
N LEU A 253 -19.16 3.58 0.52
CA LEU A 253 -20.50 3.73 1.08
C LEU A 253 -21.43 4.43 0.09
N GLY A 254 -21.00 5.52 -0.55
CA GLY A 254 -21.77 6.21 -1.60
C GLY A 254 -22.11 5.30 -2.77
N PHE A 255 -21.11 4.57 -3.30
CA PHE A 255 -21.31 3.56 -4.34
C PHE A 255 -22.36 2.51 -3.94
N ASN A 256 -22.34 2.07 -2.67
CA ASN A 256 -23.28 1.06 -2.18
C ASN A 256 -24.67 1.60 -1.88
N ILE A 257 -24.82 2.88 -1.52
CA ILE A 257 -26.13 3.55 -1.47
C ILE A 257 -26.75 3.61 -2.87
N ALA A 258 -25.94 3.86 -3.90
CA ALA A 258 -26.43 3.97 -5.27
C ALA A 258 -26.73 2.62 -5.93
N THR A 259 -25.98 1.57 -5.59
CA THR A 259 -26.12 0.24 -6.22
C THR A 259 -26.91 -0.76 -5.39
N GLN A 260 -26.91 -0.64 -4.06
CA GLN A 260 -27.69 -1.46 -3.13
C GLN A 260 -27.61 -2.98 -3.37
N THR A 261 -26.40 -3.51 -3.47
CA THR A 261 -26.17 -4.97 -3.57
C THR A 261 -25.60 -5.53 -2.27
N VAL A 262 -26.00 -6.74 -1.88
CA VAL A 262 -25.43 -7.44 -0.71
C VAL A 262 -23.91 -7.63 -0.90
N ALA A 263 -23.50 -8.03 -2.11
CA ALA A 263 -22.09 -8.16 -2.47
C ALA A 263 -21.30 -6.87 -2.22
N GLY A 264 -21.89 -5.73 -2.58
CA GLY A 264 -21.36 -4.40 -2.34
C GLY A 264 -21.15 -4.06 -0.88
N TYR A 265 -22.15 -4.31 -0.03
CA TYR A 265 -22.04 -4.06 1.40
C TYR A 265 -21.06 -5.02 2.09
N VAL A 266 -20.96 -6.28 1.64
CA VAL A 266 -19.94 -7.23 2.11
C VAL A 266 -18.54 -6.70 1.79
N PHE A 267 -18.30 -6.27 0.55
CA PHE A 267 -17.04 -5.64 0.15
C PHE A 267 -16.72 -4.41 1.00
N LEU A 268 -17.70 -3.51 1.21
CA LEU A 268 -17.53 -2.32 2.05
C LEU A 268 -17.11 -2.68 3.48
N ALA A 269 -17.79 -3.66 4.10
CA ALA A 269 -17.48 -4.10 5.45
C ALA A 269 -16.05 -4.68 5.54
N VAL A 270 -15.68 -5.58 4.62
CA VAL A 270 -14.34 -6.18 4.57
C VAL A 270 -13.27 -5.11 4.34
N ALA A 271 -13.47 -4.22 3.38
CA ALA A 271 -12.54 -3.13 3.08
C ALA A 271 -12.38 -2.17 4.26
N ALA A 272 -13.48 -1.81 4.92
CA ALA A 272 -13.47 -0.95 6.10
C ALA A 272 -12.70 -1.60 7.26
N LEU A 273 -12.92 -2.89 7.54
CA LEU A 273 -12.21 -3.61 8.60
C LEU A 273 -10.69 -3.64 8.35
N ILE A 274 -10.28 -3.99 7.14
CA ILE A 274 -8.86 -4.05 6.76
C ILE A 274 -8.20 -2.68 6.89
N MET A 275 -8.82 -1.64 6.33
CA MET A 275 -8.29 -0.27 6.40
C MET A 275 -8.26 0.28 7.83
N THR A 276 -9.26 -0.06 8.66
CA THR A 276 -9.28 0.32 10.08
C THR A 276 -8.12 -0.29 10.84
N ASN A 277 -7.85 -1.57 10.64
CA ASN A 277 -6.71 -2.25 11.26
C ASN A 277 -5.37 -1.60 10.84
N TRP A 278 -5.21 -1.27 9.56
CA TRP A 278 -4.04 -0.53 9.08
C TRP A 278 -3.97 0.89 9.67
N ALA A 279 -5.10 1.56 9.85
CA ALA A 279 -5.17 2.89 10.44
C ALA A 279 -4.72 2.89 11.91
N LEU A 280 -5.18 1.91 12.70
CA LEU A 280 -4.77 1.70 14.09
C LEU A 280 -3.25 1.51 14.21
N GLY A 281 -2.68 0.66 13.36
CA GLY A 281 -1.23 0.45 13.31
C GLY A 281 -0.45 1.72 12.96
N LYS A 282 -0.93 2.50 11.98
CA LYS A 282 -0.34 3.80 11.62
C LYS A 282 -0.44 4.82 12.76
N HIS A 283 -1.60 4.91 13.41
CA HIS A 283 -1.85 5.83 14.52
C HIS A 283 -0.95 5.53 15.72
N SER A 284 -0.89 4.27 16.16
CA SER A 284 -0.02 3.83 17.25
C SER A 284 1.46 4.15 16.98
N ARG A 285 1.93 3.88 15.75
CA ARG A 285 3.30 4.21 15.34
C ARG A 285 3.57 5.72 15.40
N LEU A 286 2.68 6.55 14.89
CA LEU A 286 2.86 8.01 14.93
C LEU A 286 2.88 8.53 16.37
N ARG A 287 1.99 8.04 17.25
CA ARG A 287 2.01 8.41 18.68
C ARG A 287 3.31 8.01 19.39
N LYS A 288 3.90 6.87 19.00
CA LYS A 288 5.18 6.43 19.57
C LYS A 288 6.37 7.26 19.07
N ILE A 289 6.36 7.66 17.80
CA ILE A 289 7.44 8.47 17.20
C ILE A 289 7.38 9.91 17.71
N PHE A 290 6.16 10.43 17.88
CA PHE A 290 5.87 11.81 18.28
C PHE A 290 5.26 11.82 19.69
N ASP A 291 6.03 11.37 20.67
CA ASP A 291 5.57 11.22 22.06
C ASP A 291 5.65 12.52 22.88
N GLY A 292 6.34 13.53 22.37
CA GLY A 292 6.54 14.81 23.07
C GLY A 292 7.73 14.81 24.04
N LYS A 293 8.52 13.74 24.10
CA LYS A 293 9.69 13.63 24.97
C LYS A 293 10.96 14.07 24.26
N ASP A 294 11.99 14.45 25.02
CA ASP A 294 13.33 14.83 24.49
C ASP A 294 13.28 15.94 23.43
N GLY A 295 12.39 16.92 23.60
CA GLY A 295 12.18 18.01 22.64
C GLY A 295 11.48 17.60 21.33
N LYS A 296 11.02 16.36 21.20
CA LYS A 296 10.28 15.90 20.02
C LYS A 296 8.88 16.49 20.00
N GLN A 297 8.35 16.66 18.79
CA GLN A 297 6.98 17.08 18.59
C GLN A 297 6.00 16.04 19.18
N LYS A 298 4.95 16.51 19.85
CA LYS A 298 3.85 15.67 20.36
C LYS A 298 2.77 15.45 19.30
N TYR A 299 2.32 14.20 19.14
CA TYR A 299 1.23 13.86 18.25
C TYR A 299 -0.09 14.49 18.73
N PRO A 300 -0.85 15.19 17.87
CA PRO A 300 -2.12 15.81 18.26
C PRO A 300 -3.20 14.77 18.57
N ARG A 301 -4.14 15.13 19.45
CA ARG A 301 -5.31 14.28 19.75
C ARG A 301 -6.23 14.27 18.53
N ARG A 302 -6.32 13.11 17.87
CA ARG A 302 -7.09 12.88 16.64
C ARG A 302 -7.74 11.51 16.71
N TRP A 303 -8.89 11.37 16.06
CA TRP A 303 -9.48 10.05 15.81
C TRP A 303 -8.61 9.24 14.85
N VAL A 304 -8.81 7.93 14.82
CA VAL A 304 -8.07 7.06 13.91
C VAL A 304 -8.63 7.22 12.48
N ILE A 305 -9.94 7.03 12.36
CA ILE A 305 -10.78 7.19 11.16
C ILE A 305 -12.17 7.73 11.58
N LEU A 306 -13.04 8.05 10.61
CA LEU A 306 -14.46 8.34 10.89
C LEU A 306 -15.35 7.17 10.43
N PRO A 307 -16.49 6.94 11.08
CA PRO A 307 -16.93 7.55 12.36
C PRO A 307 -16.03 7.14 13.54
N PRO A 308 -15.95 7.95 14.61
CA PRO A 308 -15.00 7.78 15.72
C PRO A 308 -15.45 6.70 16.71
N PHE A 309 -15.68 5.48 16.24
CA PHE A 309 -15.99 4.34 17.11
C PHE A 309 -14.74 3.77 17.82
N LEU A 310 -13.54 4.28 17.48
CA LEU A 310 -12.22 3.84 17.96
C LEU A 310 -11.25 5.01 18.17
#